data_AF-A0A9D2C2G8-F1
#
_entry.id   AF-A0A9D2C2G8-F1
#
_cell.length_a   1.000
_cell.length_b   1.000
_cell.length_c   1.000
_cell.angle_alpha   90.00
_cell.angle_beta   90.00
_cell.angle_gamma   90.00
#
_symmetry.space_group_name_H-M   'P 1'
#
loop_
_entity.id
_entity.type
_entity.pdbx_description
1 polymer ?
#
loop_
_entity_poly.entity_id
_entity_poly.type
_entity_poly.pdbx_seq_one_letter_code
_entity_poly.pdbx_strand_id
1 'polypeptide(L)'
;VDFTDASFYDILASRGLEVKHASRRLEVVPTPQDIASELKISPFEPAIFISSCGRMESKVPVEYTESYYPAGSSSFLIEIHR
;
A
#
# COMPACT_ATOMS: atom_id res chain seq x y z
N VAL A 1 13.49 15.06 2.97
CA VAL A 1 13.91 13.70 2.58
C VAL A 1 13.26 13.43 1.25
N ASP A 2 14.05 13.07 0.26
CA ASP A 2 13.53 12.64 -1.03
C ASP A 2 13.23 11.13 -0.94
N PHE A 3 11.98 10.75 -1.16
CA PHE A 3 11.53 9.35 -1.07
C PHE A 3 11.57 8.61 -2.41
N THR A 4 12.08 9.25 -3.48
CA THR A 4 12.36 8.54 -4.73
C THR A 4 13.47 7.50 -4.53
N ASP A 5 14.51 7.85 -3.77
CA ASP A 5 15.65 6.97 -3.49
C ASP A 5 15.72 6.48 -2.04
N ALA A 6 15.05 7.18 -1.11
CA ALA A 6 15.03 6.78 0.29
C ALA A 6 13.81 5.91 0.63
N SER A 7 14.05 4.78 1.32
CA SER A 7 12.99 3.95 1.89
C SER A 7 12.19 4.73 2.95
N PHE A 8 10.88 4.81 2.75
CA PHE A 8 9.97 5.43 3.73
C PHE A 8 10.08 4.77 5.11
N TYR A 9 10.14 3.43 5.16
CA TYR A 9 10.20 2.67 6.41
C TYR A 9 11.53 2.85 7.14
N ASP A 10 12.66 2.98 6.43
CA ASP A 10 13.96 3.21 7.06
C ASP A 10 14.00 4.57 7.76
N ILE A 11 13.39 5.59 7.14
CA ILE A 11 13.27 6.94 7.70
C ILE A 11 12.34 6.98 8.91
N LEU A 12 11.26 6.18 8.91
CA LEU A 12 10.42 6.02 10.11
C LEU A 12 11.21 5.35 11.24
N ALA A 13 11.91 4.26 10.95
CA ALA A 13 12.72 3.54 11.93
C ALA A 13 13.82 4.43 12.53
N SER A 14 14.51 5.23 11.69
CA SER A 14 15.57 6.14 12.15
C SER A 14 15.05 7.25 13.09
N ARG A 15 13.73 7.43 13.18
CA ARG A 15 13.05 8.38 14.06
C ARG A 15 12.33 7.71 15.24
N GLY A 16 12.56 6.41 15.44
CA GLY A 16 11.91 5.63 16.50
C GLY A 16 10.44 5.31 16.24
N LEU A 17 9.97 5.41 14.99
CA LEU A 17 8.59 5.17 14.56
C LEU A 17 8.47 3.85 13.77
N GLU A 18 9.23 2.84 14.18
CA GLU A 18 9.30 1.57 13.46
C GLU A 18 7.93 0.86 13.40
N VAL A 19 7.53 0.46 12.19
CA VAL A 19 6.31 -0.32 11.97
C VAL A 19 6.58 -1.78 12.35
N LYS A 20 5.95 -2.25 13.43
CA LYS A 20 6.08 -3.63 13.94
C LYS A 20 4.91 -4.52 13.55
N HIS A 21 3.75 -3.94 13.28
CA HIS A 21 2.57 -4.65 12.83
C HIS A 21 1.86 -3.88 11.73
N ALA A 22 1.49 -4.54 10.65
CA ALA A 22 0.68 -3.94 9.59
C ALA A 22 -0.55 -4.80 9.32
N SER A 23 -1.71 -4.18 9.27
CA SER A 23 -2.94 -4.81 8.80
C SER A 23 -3.23 -4.31 7.40
N ARG A 24 -3.47 -5.22 6.45
CA ARG A 24 -3.74 -4.90 5.04
C ARG A 24 -5.08 -5.45 4.63
N ARG A 25 -5.84 -4.67 3.86
CA ARG A 25 -7.09 -5.10 3.21
C ARG A 25 -6.90 -4.99 1.71
N LEU A 26 -7.22 -6.07 1.01
CA LEU A 26 -7.06 -6.18 -0.44
C LEU A 26 -8.45 -6.39 -1.06
N GLU A 27 -8.82 -5.51 -1.97
CA GLU A 27 -10.14 -5.44 -2.58
C GLU A 27 -10.01 -5.27 -4.10
N VAL A 28 -10.99 -5.74 -4.86
CA VAL A 28 -11.14 -5.39 -6.28
C VAL A 28 -12.26 -4.38 -6.37
N VAL A 29 -11.96 -3.20 -6.89
CA VAL A 29 -12.90 -2.06 -6.91
C VAL A 29 -13.03 -1.48 -8.32
N PRO A 30 -14.16 -0.82 -8.64
CA PRO A 30 -14.22 0.07 -9.79
C PRO A 30 -13.12 1.12 -9.69
N THR A 31 -12.41 1.37 -10.79
CA THR A 31 -11.30 2.32 -10.79
C THR A 31 -11.83 3.75 -10.96
N PRO A 32 -11.52 4.68 -10.04
CA PRO A 32 -11.81 6.10 -10.25
C PRO A 32 -11.14 6.61 -11.54
N GLN A 33 -11.78 7.55 -12.23
CA GLN A 33 -11.35 7.97 -13.57
C GLN A 33 -9.94 8.60 -13.59
N ASP A 34 -9.63 9.40 -12.58
CA ASP A 34 -8.31 9.99 -12.37
C ASP A 34 -7.25 8.90 -12.15
N ILE A 35 -7.53 7.92 -11.28
CA ILE A 35 -6.63 6.80 -11.02
C ILE A 35 -6.43 5.93 -12.26
N ALA A 36 -7.50 5.64 -13.03
CA ALA A 36 -7.38 4.88 -14.28
C ALA A 36 -6.48 5.58 -15.30
N SER A 37 -6.55 6.92 -15.35
CA SER A 37 -5.71 7.75 -16.22
C SER A 37 -4.23 7.67 -15.82
N GLU A 38 -3.92 7.79 -14.52
CA GLU A 38 -2.55 7.67 -13.99
C GLU A 38 -1.98 6.25 -14.18
N LEU A 39 -2.80 5.22 -13.96
CA LEU A 39 -2.43 3.82 -14.20
C LEU A 39 -2.38 3.44 -15.68
N LYS A 40 -2.86 4.31 -16.58
CA LYS A 40 -2.93 4.09 -18.04
C LYS A 40 -3.70 2.82 -18.40
N ILE A 41 -4.81 2.59 -17.70
CA ILE A 41 -5.75 1.51 -17.99
C ILE A 41 -7.09 2.10 -18.46
N SER A 42 -7.95 1.26 -19.06
CA SER A 42 -9.31 1.68 -19.39
C SER A 42 -10.07 2.07 -18.12
N PRO A 43 -10.92 3.12 -18.15
CA PRO A 43 -11.78 3.47 -17.00
C PRO A 43 -12.81 2.38 -16.66
N PHE A 44 -12.97 1.36 -17.52
CA PHE A 44 -13.83 0.21 -17.29
C PHE A 44 -13.07 -1.01 -16.73
N GLU A 45 -11.73 -0.95 -16.67
CA GLU A 45 -10.93 -1.99 -16.03
C GLU A 45 -10.94 -1.80 -14.50
N PRO A 46 -11.15 -2.86 -13.70
CA PRO A 46 -11.08 -2.77 -12.26
C PRO A 46 -9.63 -2.63 -11.78
N ALA A 47 -9.46 -2.08 -10.58
CA ALA A 47 -8.19 -2.00 -9.89
C ALA A 47 -8.21 -2.88 -8.64
N ILE A 48 -7.04 -3.40 -8.29
CA ILE A 48 -6.80 -3.95 -6.96
C ILE A 48 -6.49 -2.76 -6.05
N PHE A 49 -7.33 -2.55 -5.05
CA PHE A 49 -7.17 -1.54 -4.02
C PHE A 49 -6.63 -2.19 -2.75
N ILE A 50 -5.50 -1.69 -2.26
CA ILE A 50 -4.89 -2.12 -1.02
C ILE A 50 -4.87 -0.94 -0.06
N SER A 51 -5.52 -1.11 1.09
CA SER A 51 -5.33 -0.22 2.23
C SER A 51 -4.48 -0.92 3.30
N SER A 52 -3.56 -0.18 3.91
CA SER A 52 -2.68 -0.69 4.97
C SER A 52 -2.64 0.30 6.13
N CYS A 53 -2.57 -0.23 7.35
CA CYS A 53 -2.27 0.57 8.53
C CYS A 53 -1.15 -0.08 9.35
N GLY A 54 0.03 0.55 9.31
CA GLY A 54 1.21 0.23 10.08
C GLY A 54 1.18 0.83 11.49
N ARG A 55 1.51 0.02 12.48
CA ARG A 55 1.54 0.34 13.90
C ARG A 55 2.88 -0.03 14.51
N MET A 56 3.29 0.76 15.49
CA MET A 56 4.39 0.42 16.40
C MET A 56 4.00 -0.75 17.32
N GLU A 57 4.98 -1.29 18.05
CA GLU A 57 4.75 -2.31 19.10
C GLU A 57 3.72 -1.83 20.14
N SER A 58 3.74 -0.53 20.46
CA SER A 58 2.79 0.13 21.36
C SER A 58 1.37 0.23 20.81
N LYS A 59 1.10 -0.32 19.61
CA LYS A 59 -0.16 -0.24 18.85
C LYS A 59 -0.53 1.16 18.36
N VAL A 60 0.35 2.14 18.53
CA VAL A 60 0.16 3.49 17.97
C VAL A 60 0.28 3.41 16.44
N PRO A 61 -0.71 3.92 15.68
CA PRO A 61 -0.62 3.98 14.22
C PRO A 61 0.39 5.05 13.80
N VAL A 62 1.26 4.70 12.86
CA VAL A 62 2.32 5.59 12.35
C VAL A 62 2.37 5.65 10.82
N GLU A 63 1.67 4.72 10.14
CA GLU A 63 1.57 4.67 8.69
C GLU A 63 0.14 4.30 8.29
N TYR A 64 -0.34 4.97 7.23
CA TYR A 64 -1.54 4.61 6.50
C TYR A 64 -1.24 4.75 5.00
N THR A 65 -1.57 3.73 4.22
CA THR A 65 -1.40 3.76 2.77
C THR A 65 -2.64 3.27 2.06
N GLU A 66 -2.87 3.86 0.90
CA GLU A 66 -3.86 3.46 -0.08
C GLU A 66 -3.13 3.32 -1.41
N SER A 67 -3.32 2.20 -2.08
CA SER A 67 -2.61 1.89 -3.32
C SER A 67 -3.53 1.20 -4.29
N TYR A 68 -3.48 1.63 -5.55
CA TYR A 68 -4.22 1.07 -6.65
C TYR A 68 -3.26 0.40 -7.63
N TYR A 69 -3.61 -0.81 -8.05
CA TYR A 69 -2.84 -1.58 -9.03
C TYR A 69 -3.75 -2.08 -10.15
N PRO A 70 -3.30 -2.12 -11.42
CA PRO A 70 -4.08 -2.70 -12.50
C PRO A 70 -4.43 -4.16 -12.22
N ALA A 71 -5.72 -4.51 -12.16
CA ALA A 71 -6.12 -5.86 -11.77
C ALA A 71 -5.74 -6.93 -12.80
N GLY A 72 -5.68 -6.55 -14.09
CA GLY A 72 -5.38 -7.48 -15.19
C GLY A 72 -3.91 -7.92 -15.27
N SER A 73 -2.98 -7.19 -14.65
CA SER A 73 -1.54 -7.43 -14.78
C SER A 73 -0.78 -7.52 -13.46
N SER A 74 -1.44 -7.28 -12.32
CA SER A 74 -0.80 -7.30 -11.00
C SER A 74 -1.00 -8.65 -10.32
N SER A 75 0.00 -9.08 -9.55
CA SER A 75 -0.05 -10.30 -8.75
C SER A 75 0.56 -10.05 -7.38
N PHE A 76 -0.02 -10.69 -6.36
CA PHE A 76 0.39 -10.54 -4.96
C PHE A 76 0.67 -11.93 -4.37
N LEU A 77 1.92 -12.17 -3.96
CA LEU A 77 2.31 -13.37 -3.24
C LEU A 77 2.09 -13.15 -1.74
N ILE A 78 1.39 -14.07 -1.08
CA ILE A 78 1.21 -14.06 0.36
C ILE A 78 1.69 -15.41 0.89
N GLU A 79 2.72 -15.38 1.73
CA GLU A 79 3.25 -16.55 2.43
C GLU A 79 2.95 -16.43 3.92
N ILE A 80 2.48 -17.52 4.52
CA ILE A 80 2.12 -17.58 5.94
C ILE A 80 2.94 -18.69 6.58
N HIS A 81 3.81 -18.31 7.51
CA HIS A 81 4.52 -19.24 8.37
C HIS A 81 3.76 -19.37 9.69
N ARG A 82 3.43 -20.60 10.08
CA ARG A 82 2.71 -20.93 11.31
C ARG A 82 3.66 -21.35 12.42
#